data_AF-A0AB39XCC3-F1
#
_entry.id   AF-A0AB39XCC3-F1
#
_cell.length_a   1.000
_cell.length_b   1.000
_cell.length_c   1.000
_cell.angle_alpha   90.00
_cell.angle_beta   90.00
_cell.angle_gamma   90.00
#
_symmetry.space_group_name_H-M   'P 1'
#
loop_
_entity.id
_entity.type
_entity.pdbx_description
1 polymer ?
#
loop_
_entity_poly.entity_id
_entity_poly.type
_entity_poly.pdbx_seq_one_letter_code
_entity_poly.pdbx_strand_id
1 'polypeptide(L)' 'MAMRTNIEIDNTLMAEARKASGHATKKQTVKEALRLMIKLRGQHEAGAAFGKHRWRSNLARRRKARQSTC' A
#
# COMPACT_ATOMS: atom_id res chain seq x y z
N MET A 1 -16.25 -3.31 -16.19
CA MET A 1 -16.41 -2.26 -17.22
C MET A 1 -15.32 -1.21 -17.04
N ALA A 2 -14.77 -0.66 -18.12
CA ALA A 2 -13.82 0.46 -18.06
C ALA A 2 -14.49 1.71 -18.63
N MET A 3 -14.55 2.79 -17.84
CA MET A 3 -15.07 4.07 -18.31
C MET A 3 -13.96 4.88 -18.97
N ARG A 4 -14.30 5.56 -20.07
CA ARG A 4 -13.42 6.55 -20.68
C ARG A 4 -13.67 7.89 -19.99
N THR A 5 -12.67 8.37 -19.28
CA THR A 5 -12.72 9.67 -18.60
C THR A 5 -11.64 10.56 -19.19
N ASN A 6 -12.00 11.80 -19.51
CA ASN A 6 -11.06 12.86 -19.86
C ASN A 6 -10.79 13.66 -18.58
N ILE A 7 -9.53 13.69 -18.15
CA ILE A 7 -9.08 14.40 -16.95
C ILE A 7 -7.80 15.14 -17.31
N GLU A 8 -7.69 16.38 -16.86
CA GLU A 8 -6.46 17.16 -16.97
C GLU A 8 -5.53 16.76 -15.84
N ILE A 9 -4.30 16.36 -16.18
CA ILE A 9 -3.26 15.99 -15.22
C ILE A 9 -1.97 16.67 -15.66
N ASP A 10 -1.24 17.23 -14.70
CA ASP A 10 0.08 17.78 -14.93
C ASP A 10 1.03 16.73 -15.53
N ASN A 11 1.71 17.10 -16.61
CA ASN A 11 2.64 16.21 -17.30
C ASN A 11 3.91 15.93 -16.50
N THR A 12 4.36 16.88 -15.69
CA THR A 12 5.52 16.72 -14.79
C THR A 12 5.22 15.68 -13.73
N LEU A 13 4.07 15.80 -13.05
CA LEU A 13 3.58 14.84 -12.07
C LEU A 13 3.45 13.43 -12.68
N MET A 14 2.90 13.32 -13.89
CA MET A 14 2.80 12.02 -14.57
C MET A 14 4.16 11.44 -14.98
N ALA A 15 5.15 12.28 -15.30
CA ALA A 15 6.50 11.82 -15.62
C ALA A 15 7.19 11.27 -14.37
N GLU A 16 7.09 11.97 -13.24
CA GLU A 16 7.60 11.50 -11.94
C GLU A 16 6.93 10.21 -11.50
N ALA A 17 5.59 10.14 -11.58
CA ALA A 17 4.84 8.94 -11.23
C ALA A 17 5.25 7.73 -12.09
N ARG A 18 5.43 7.93 -13.40
CA ARG A 18 5.91 6.87 -14.31
C ARG A 18 7.33 6.42 -13.99
N LYS A 19 8.21 7.35 -13.63
CA LYS A 19 9.59 7.04 -13.23
C LYS A 19 9.63 6.26 -11.93
N ALA A 20 8.82 6.65 -10.94
CA ALA A 20 8.72 5.97 -9.65
C ALA A 20 8.09 4.58 -9.78
N SER A 21 7.08 4.41 -10.64
CA SER A 21 6.37 3.15 -10.81
C SER A 21 6.98 2.22 -11.87
N GLY A 22 7.90 2.71 -12.70
CA GLY A 22 8.49 1.96 -13.81
C GLY A 22 7.51 1.62 -14.94
N HIS A 23 6.42 2.38 -15.11
CA HIS A 23 5.36 2.04 -16.07
C HIS A 23 5.51 2.75 -17.42
N ALA A 24 5.34 1.98 -18.49
CA ALA A 24 5.42 2.48 -19.86
C ALA A 24 4.24 3.41 -20.20
N THR A 25 3.03 3.13 -19.70
CA THR A 25 1.81 3.85 -20.13
C THR A 25 1.20 4.72 -19.02
N LYS A 26 0.60 5.84 -19.43
CA LYS A 26 -0.15 6.74 -18.51
C LYS A 26 -1.31 5.98 -17.83
N LYS A 27 -2.03 5.13 -18.57
CA LYS A 27 -3.15 4.34 -18.04
C LYS A 27 -2.73 3.37 -16.92
N GLN A 28 -1.64 2.63 -17.12
CA GLN A 28 -1.14 1.70 -16.09
C GLN A 28 -0.73 2.44 -14.82
N THR A 29 -0.02 3.54 -14.97
CA THR A 29 0.41 4.40 -13.85
C THR A 29 -0.78 4.88 -13.02
N VAL A 30 -1.82 5.40 -13.68
CA VAL A 30 -3.03 5.86 -12.99
C VAL A 30 -3.76 4.70 -12.29
N LYS A 31 -3.83 3.53 -12.94
CA LYS A 31 -4.48 2.35 -12.35
C LYS A 31 -3.78 1.86 -11.09
N GLU A 32 -2.45 1.80 -11.11
CA GLU A 32 -1.66 1.40 -9.94
C GLU A 32 -1.69 2.47 -8.84
N ALA A 33 -1.65 3.76 -9.21
CA ALA A 33 -1.79 4.85 -8.24
C ALA A 33 -3.13 4.76 -7.45
N LEU A 34 -4.24 4.48 -8.14
CA LEU A 34 -5.55 4.30 -7.50
C LEU A 34 -5.58 3.08 -6.58
N ARG A 35 -4.98 1.96 -7.00
CA ARG A 35 -4.86 0.75 -6.16
C ARG A 35 -4.04 1.01 -4.91
N LEU A 36 -2.92 1.72 -5.06
CA LEU A 36 -2.05 2.08 -3.96
C LEU A 36 -2.75 3.00 -2.96
N MET A 37 -3.50 4.00 -3.45
CA MET A 37 -4.27 4.91 -2.59
C MET A 37 -5.26 4.15 -1.69
N ILE A 38 -6.02 3.20 -2.26
CA ILE A 38 -6.96 2.36 -1.48
C ILE A 38 -6.19 1.54 -0.44
N LYS A 39 -5.08 0.93 -0.82
CA LYS A 39 -4.25 0.12 0.09
C LYS A 39 -3.69 0.94 1.24
N LEU A 40 -3.17 2.14 0.96
CA LEU A 40 -2.65 3.06 1.97
C LEU A 40 -3.74 3.50 2.94
N ARG A 41 -4.97 3.76 2.44
CA ARG A 41 -6.09 4.10 3.31
C ARG A 41 -6.47 2.95 4.25
N GLY A 42 -6.54 1.73 3.74
CA GLY A 42 -6.77 0.55 4.57
C GLY A 42 -5.67 0.31 5.60
N GLN A 43 -4.40 0.55 5.24
CA GLN A 43 -3.28 0.48 6.18
C GLN A 43 -3.36 1.56 7.26
N HIS A 44 -3.78 2.78 6.91
CA HIS A 44 -3.99 3.85 7.88
C HIS A 44 -5.12 3.54 8.87
N GLU A 45 -6.22 2.95 8.40
CA GLU A 45 -7.33 2.52 9.26
C GLU A 45 -6.93 1.37 10.18
N ALA A 46 -6.19 0.38 9.67
CA ALA A 46 -5.58 -0.66 10.48
C ALA A 46 -4.60 -0.05 11.50
N GLY A 47 -3.79 0.93 11.07
CA GLY A 47 -2.93 1.78 11.88
C GLY A 47 -3.66 2.42 13.06
N ALA A 48 -4.81 3.04 12.82
CA ALA A 48 -5.63 3.67 13.85
C ALA A 48 -6.27 2.66 14.84
N ALA A 49 -6.34 1.38 14.47
CA ALA A 49 -6.73 0.30 15.36
C ALA A 49 -5.55 -0.23 16.22
N PHE A 50 -4.30 0.04 15.83
CA PHE A 50 -3.14 -0.24 16.69
C PHE A 50 -3.20 0.68 17.93
N GLY A 51 -3.15 0.05 19.11
CA GLY A 51 -3.26 0.75 20.41
C GLY A 51 -4.65 0.69 21.05
N LYS A 52 -5.73 0.45 20.27
CA LYS A 52 -7.10 0.26 20.83
C LYS A 52 -7.30 -1.13 21.43
N HIS A 53 -6.61 -2.14 20.91
CA HIS A 53 -6.66 -3.50 21.44
C HIS A 53 -5.36 -3.83 22.17
N ARG A 54 -5.44 -4.01 23.49
CA ARG A 54 -4.32 -4.47 24.31
C ARG A 54 -3.89 -5.85 23.83
N TRP A 55 -2.73 -5.95 23.20
CA TRP A 55 -2.15 -7.22 22.79
C TRP A 55 -1.89 -8.10 24.03
N ARG A 56 -2.77 -9.07 24.27
CA ARG A 56 -2.73 -9.94 25.46
C ARG A 56 -2.02 -11.25 25.11
N SER A 57 -0.71 -11.18 24.81
CA SER A 57 0.03 -12.38 24.40
C SER A 57 1.55 -12.24 24.56
N ASN A 58 2.23 -13.31 24.99
CA ASN A 58 3.66 -13.29 25.32
C ASN A 58 4.54 -13.50 24.08
N LEU A 59 5.18 -12.42 23.62
CA LEU A 59 6.04 -12.39 22.43
C LEU A 59 7.33 -13.22 22.60
N ALA A 60 7.85 -13.32 23.82
CA ALA A 60 9.07 -14.09 24.11
C ALA A 60 8.84 -15.59 23.92
N ARG A 61 7.68 -16.11 24.33
CA ARG A 61 7.31 -17.52 24.17
C ARG A 61 7.25 -17.96 22.70
N ARG A 62 6.70 -17.10 21.82
CA ARG A 62 6.63 -17.37 20.36
C ARG A 62 7.96 -17.24 19.64
N ARG A 63 8.92 -16.49 20.19
CA ARG A 63 10.27 -16.38 19.62
C ARG A 63 11.15 -17.56 20.02
N LYS A 64 11.02 -18.06 21.26
CA LYS A 64 11.76 -19.25 21.72
C LYS A 64 11.40 -20.51 20.92
N ALA A 65 10.12 -20.73 20.59
CA ALA A 65 9.68 -21.88 19.80
C ALA A 65 10.25 -21.92 18.36
N ARG A 66 10.73 -20.78 17.83
CA ARG A 66 11.40 -20.71 16.52
C ARG A 66 12.92 -20.92 16.58
N GLN A 67 13.53 -20.83 17.76
CA GLN A 67 14.97 -20.99 17.96
C GLN A 67 15.35 -22.40 18.43
N SER A 68 14.38 -23.22 18.84
CA SER A 68 14.61 -24.59 19.31
C SER A 68 14.64 -25.64 18.18
N THR A 69 14.89 -25.21 16.95
CA THR A 69 15.07 -26.09 15.78
C THR A 69 16.49 -25.87 15.24
N CYS A 70 17.46 -26.27 16.04
CA CYS A 70 18.83 -26.59 15.64
C CYS A 70 19.24 -27.84 16.40
#